data_AF-A0A9P3B0I8-F1
#
_entry.id   AF-A0A9P3B0I8-F1
#
_cell.length_a   1.000
_cell.length_b   1.000
_cell.length_c   1.000
_cell.angle_alpha   90.00
_cell.angle_beta   90.00
_cell.angle_gamma   90.00
#
_symmetry.space_group_name_H-M   'P 1'
#
loop_
_entity.id
_entity.type
_entity.pdbx_description
1 polymer ?
#
loop_
_entity_poly.entity_id
_entity_poly.type
_entity_poly.pdbx_seq_one_letter_code
_entity_poly.pdbx_strand_id
1 'polypeptide(L)'
;MMPLFWKRLFCLISSAVFMLVGCADAQPKEIKPPVSDIQVTVLPPTAKSVIGAMFLSAKVPLNVDSSCHGVGTDFLDATLGDYLSGFLAELNDPDGRNSVQVEITPDTLATDVGWFTRVWLGKSQQEEKWSWGIEFFIRAHDGLVIPTSYRCIGAG
;
A
#
# COMPACT_ATOMS: atom_id res chain seq x y z
N MET A 1 50.46 -51.41 17.13
CA MET A 1 49.61 -51.58 18.33
C MET A 1 49.64 -50.25 19.08
N MET A 2 48.52 -49.54 19.07
CA MET A 2 48.22 -48.27 19.74
C MET A 2 48.38 -48.37 21.29
N PRO A 3 48.27 -47.28 22.10
CA PRO A 3 48.69 -45.88 21.88
C PRO A 3 48.97 -45.01 23.17
N LEU A 4 49.16 -43.68 22.95
CA LEU A 4 48.64 -42.50 23.71
C LEU A 4 49.17 -42.26 25.15
N PHE A 5 49.36 -41.08 25.75
CA PHE A 5 49.30 -39.64 25.44
C PHE A 5 49.57 -38.96 26.81
N TRP A 6 50.41 -37.92 26.93
CA TRP A 6 50.09 -36.78 27.81
C TRP A 6 50.98 -35.58 27.46
N LYS A 7 50.39 -34.57 26.82
CA LYS A 7 51.02 -33.28 26.56
C LYS A 7 50.69 -32.30 27.68
N ARG A 8 51.76 -31.83 28.33
CA ARG A 8 52.12 -30.46 28.70
C ARG A 8 51.00 -29.50 29.15
N LEU A 9 51.05 -29.23 30.45
CA LEU A 9 50.55 -28.06 31.15
C LEU A 9 51.46 -26.85 30.85
N PHE A 10 50.94 -25.79 30.24
CA PHE A 10 51.51 -24.44 30.35
C PHE A 10 50.35 -23.44 30.27
N CYS A 11 50.00 -22.92 31.44
CA CYS A 11 49.16 -21.75 31.62
C CYS A 11 50.13 -20.61 31.94
N LEU A 12 50.03 -19.47 31.24
CA LEU A 12 50.33 -18.13 31.78
C LEU A 12 50.06 -17.06 30.70
N ILE A 13 48.92 -16.39 30.89
CA ILE A 13 48.67 -14.94 30.78
C ILE A 13 48.98 -14.25 29.44
N SER A 14 47.90 -13.83 28.77
CA SER A 14 47.90 -12.53 28.07
C SER A 14 46.50 -11.92 28.12
N SER A 15 46.32 -10.95 29.03
CA SER A 15 45.18 -10.03 29.02
C SER A 15 45.35 -9.03 27.87
N ALA A 16 44.39 -8.93 26.96
CA ALA A 16 44.20 -7.75 26.13
C ALA A 16 42.76 -7.68 25.58
N VAL A 17 41.96 -6.84 26.24
CA VAL A 17 40.97 -5.90 25.67
C VAL A 17 40.04 -6.48 24.58
N PHE A 18 38.89 -7.00 25.01
CA PHE A 18 37.69 -7.09 24.17
C PHE A 18 37.15 -5.67 23.96
N MET A 19 37.47 -5.04 22.82
CA MET A 19 36.70 -3.91 22.35
C MET A 19 35.33 -4.45 21.91
N LEU A 20 34.33 -4.23 22.76
CA LEU A 20 32.92 -4.31 22.38
C LEU A 20 32.66 -3.21 21.35
N VAL A 21 32.89 -3.53 20.07
CA VAL A 21 32.30 -2.79 18.97
C VAL A 21 30.81 -3.06 19.05
N GLY A 22 30.09 -2.16 19.72
CA GLY A 22 28.64 -2.13 19.68
C GLY A 22 28.23 -1.93 18.22
N CYS A 23 27.75 -2.99 17.59
CA CYS A 23 26.88 -2.87 16.43
C CYS A 23 25.64 -2.14 16.93
N ALA A 24 25.64 -0.81 16.83
CA ALA A 24 24.42 -0.03 16.86
C ALA A 24 23.59 -0.54 15.68
N ASP A 25 22.62 -1.39 16.00
CA ASP A 25 21.62 -1.93 15.11
C ASP A 25 20.85 -0.74 14.52
N ALA A 26 21.32 -0.25 13.39
CA ALA A 26 20.66 0.80 12.64
C ALA A 26 19.42 0.15 12.00
N GLN A 27 18.34 0.06 12.79
CA GLN A 27 17.03 -0.31 12.31
C GLN A 27 16.73 0.58 11.10
N PRO A 28 16.39 0.00 9.92
CA PRO A 28 15.99 0.77 8.76
C PRO A 28 14.83 1.67 9.18
N LYS A 29 15.09 2.97 9.26
CA LYS A 29 14.03 3.95 9.49
C LYS A 29 13.12 3.85 8.27
N GLU A 30 11.93 3.30 8.46
CA GLU A 30 10.91 3.20 7.42
C GLU A 30 10.64 4.61 6.90
N ILE A 31 11.22 4.94 5.74
CA ILE A 31 10.98 6.22 5.07
C ILE A 31 9.61 6.07 4.42
N LYS A 32 8.55 6.34 5.18
CA LYS A 32 7.23 6.52 4.60
C LYS A 32 7.35 7.72 3.65
N PRO A 33 7.18 7.54 2.33
CA PRO A 33 7.31 8.65 1.40
C PRO A 33 6.29 9.73 1.79
N PRO A 34 6.61 11.02 1.65
CA PRO A 34 5.63 12.08 1.85
C PRO A 34 4.59 11.97 0.74
N VAL A 35 3.53 11.21 0.99
CA VAL A 35 2.29 11.31 0.23
C VAL A 35 1.80 12.74 0.49
N SER A 36 1.81 13.59 -0.55
CA SER A 36 1.25 14.92 -0.46
C SER A 36 -0.16 14.85 0.10
N ASP A 37 -0.53 15.73 1.02
CA ASP A 37 -1.86 15.77 1.60
C ASP A 37 -2.92 15.95 0.49
N ILE A 38 -3.65 14.89 0.17
CA ILE A 38 -4.71 14.91 -0.83
C ILE A 38 -5.96 15.46 -0.14
N GLN A 39 -6.49 16.57 -0.66
CA GLN A 39 -7.68 17.21 -0.12
C GLN A 39 -8.80 17.26 -1.15
N VAL A 40 -10.00 16.90 -0.72
CA VAL A 40 -11.24 17.04 -1.47
C VAL A 40 -11.88 18.38 -1.13
N THR A 41 -11.99 19.27 -2.13
CA THR A 41 -12.44 20.65 -1.93
C THR A 41 -13.97 20.82 -1.87
N VAL A 42 -14.73 19.77 -2.18
CA VAL A 42 -16.21 19.79 -2.18
C VAL A 42 -16.72 18.79 -1.14
N LEU A 43 -17.41 19.29 -0.11
CA LEU A 43 -17.96 18.52 1.01
C LEU A 43 -19.48 18.74 1.14
N PRO A 44 -20.31 17.70 1.34
CA PRO A 44 -19.94 16.28 1.31
C PRO A 44 -19.38 15.86 -0.06
N PRO A 45 -18.52 14.82 -0.13
CA PRO A 45 -17.87 14.43 -1.36
C PRO A 45 -18.88 14.01 -2.43
N THR A 46 -18.54 14.30 -3.68
CA THR A 46 -19.30 13.91 -4.87
C THR A 46 -18.52 12.84 -5.62
N ALA A 47 -19.18 12.06 -6.49
CA ALA A 47 -18.47 11.08 -7.32
C ALA A 47 -17.29 11.70 -8.11
N LYS A 48 -17.48 12.92 -8.64
CA LYS A 48 -16.41 13.66 -9.35
C LYS A 48 -15.24 13.99 -8.44
N SER A 49 -15.49 14.45 -7.21
CA SER A 49 -14.40 14.81 -6.29
C SER A 49 -13.67 13.59 -5.72
N VAL A 50 -14.37 12.46 -5.53
CA VAL A 50 -13.77 11.17 -5.18
C VAL A 50 -12.88 10.64 -6.30
N ILE A 51 -13.35 10.66 -7.56
CA ILE A 51 -12.53 10.28 -8.72
C ILE A 51 -11.31 11.21 -8.85
N GLY A 52 -11.48 12.52 -8.60
CA GLY A 52 -10.38 13.46 -8.55
C GLY A 52 -9.34 13.09 -7.50
N ALA A 53 -9.77 12.75 -6.27
CA ALA A 53 -8.89 12.29 -5.21
C ALA A 53 -8.18 10.97 -5.57
N MET A 54 -8.88 10.02 -6.20
CA MET A 54 -8.28 8.79 -6.72
C MET A 54 -7.09 9.09 -7.65
N PHE A 55 -7.24 10.01 -8.62
CA PHE A 55 -6.12 10.38 -9.50
C PHE A 55 -4.98 11.09 -8.77
N LEU A 56 -5.30 11.95 -7.79
CA LEU A 56 -4.27 12.59 -6.94
C LEU A 56 -3.53 11.57 -6.06
N SER A 57 -4.11 10.38 -5.85
CA SER A 57 -3.54 9.27 -5.09
C SER A 57 -2.48 8.49 -5.86
N ALA A 58 -2.16 8.87 -7.11
CA ALA A 58 -1.29 8.08 -8.00
C ALA A 58 0.08 7.74 -7.40
N LYS A 59 0.63 8.55 -6.48
CA LYS A 59 1.94 8.32 -5.85
C LYS A 59 1.88 7.50 -4.55
N VAL A 60 0.70 7.10 -4.10
CA VAL A 60 0.57 6.25 -2.90
C VAL A 60 1.15 4.87 -3.21
N PRO A 61 2.07 4.34 -2.41
CA PRO A 61 2.69 3.04 -2.68
C PRO A 61 1.70 1.89 -2.42
N LEU A 62 1.81 0.79 -3.17
CA LEU A 62 0.97 -0.40 -3.00
C LEU A 62 1.25 -1.18 -1.70
N ASN A 63 2.33 -0.89 -1.00
CA ASN A 63 2.59 -1.46 0.33
C ASN A 63 1.83 -0.74 1.46
N VAL A 64 0.95 0.21 1.14
CA VAL A 64 0.15 0.97 2.13
C VAL A 64 -0.78 0.08 2.95
N ASP A 65 -1.29 -1.00 2.34
CA ASP A 65 -2.14 -2.00 2.98
C ASP A 65 -1.90 -3.38 2.36
N SER A 66 -2.08 -4.43 3.15
CA SER A 66 -1.89 -5.81 2.69
C SER A 66 -2.80 -6.22 1.52
N SER A 67 -3.99 -5.60 1.39
CA SER A 67 -4.90 -5.84 0.27
C SER A 67 -4.35 -5.37 -1.07
N CYS A 68 -3.35 -4.48 -1.07
CA CYS A 68 -2.72 -3.95 -2.26
C CYS A 68 -1.46 -4.72 -2.69
N HIS A 69 -1.06 -5.76 -1.96
CA HIS A 69 0.16 -6.49 -2.28
C HIS A 69 -0.05 -7.41 -3.50
N GLY A 70 0.66 -7.11 -4.59
CA GLY A 70 0.71 -7.98 -5.78
C GLY A 70 -0.58 -7.98 -6.60
N VAL A 71 -1.46 -6.99 -6.43
CA VAL A 71 -2.74 -6.87 -7.14
C VAL A 71 -2.66 -6.04 -8.42
N GLY A 72 -1.45 -5.63 -8.80
CA GLY A 72 -1.19 -4.93 -10.07
C GLY A 72 -1.50 -5.79 -11.29
N THR A 73 -1.63 -5.14 -12.44
CA THR A 73 -1.71 -5.82 -13.74
C THR A 73 -0.32 -6.19 -14.26
N ASP A 74 0.73 -5.52 -13.76
CA ASP A 74 2.13 -5.82 -14.05
C ASP A 74 2.90 -6.09 -12.73
N PHE A 75 3.93 -6.93 -12.79
CA PHE A 75 4.77 -7.25 -11.63
C PHE A 75 5.64 -6.08 -11.16
N LEU A 76 5.77 -5.03 -11.98
CA LEU A 76 6.47 -3.79 -11.67
C LEU A 76 5.58 -2.72 -11.05
N ASP A 77 4.27 -2.94 -10.95
CA ASP A 77 3.34 -1.98 -10.35
C ASP A 77 3.74 -1.72 -8.88
N ALA A 78 4.05 -0.46 -8.57
CA ALA A 78 4.57 -0.07 -7.26
C ALA A 78 3.65 0.93 -6.54
N THR A 79 2.78 1.61 -7.28
CA THR A 79 1.90 2.66 -6.78
C THR A 79 0.43 2.42 -7.15
N LEU A 80 -0.49 3.10 -6.45
CA LEU A 80 -1.91 3.12 -6.84
C LEU A 80 -2.09 3.68 -8.26
N GLY A 81 -1.22 4.57 -8.72
CA GLY A 81 -1.23 5.08 -10.09
C GLY A 81 -0.97 3.97 -11.11
N ASP A 82 0.06 3.16 -10.89
CA ASP A 82 0.40 2.02 -11.76
C ASP A 82 -0.78 1.03 -11.80
N TYR A 83 -1.22 0.59 -10.63
CA TYR A 83 -2.37 -0.31 -10.44
C TYR A 83 -3.63 0.19 -11.17
N LEU A 84 -4.06 1.43 -10.91
CA LEU A 84 -5.27 1.99 -11.54
C LEU A 84 -5.11 2.18 -13.05
N SER A 85 -3.93 2.57 -13.51
CA SER A 85 -3.66 2.78 -14.93
C SER A 85 -3.74 1.47 -15.73
N GLY A 86 -3.26 0.36 -15.14
CA GLY A 86 -3.38 -0.97 -15.69
C GLY A 86 -4.83 -1.37 -15.90
N PHE A 87 -5.65 -1.31 -14.84
CA PHE A 87 -7.08 -1.63 -14.95
C PHE A 87 -7.85 -0.68 -15.88
N LEU A 88 -7.49 0.59 -15.95
CA LEU A 88 -8.08 1.52 -16.93
C LEU A 88 -7.70 1.15 -18.37
N ALA A 89 -6.49 0.63 -18.61
CA ALA A 89 -6.06 0.18 -19.93
C ALA A 89 -6.84 -1.04 -20.41
N GLU A 90 -7.27 -1.92 -19.50
CA GLU A 90 -8.13 -3.08 -19.80
C GLU A 90 -9.57 -2.70 -20.19
N LEU A 91 -9.95 -1.42 -20.02
CA LEU A 91 -11.25 -0.87 -20.46
C LEU A 91 -11.20 -0.34 -21.91
N ASN A 92 -10.23 -0.79 -22.73
CA ASN A 92 -10.03 -0.30 -24.09
C ASN A 92 -10.82 -1.07 -25.17
N ASP A 93 -11.54 -2.14 -24.81
CA ASP A 93 -12.35 -2.92 -25.75
C ASP A 93 -13.57 -2.11 -26.20
N PRO A 94 -13.70 -1.81 -27.52
CA PRO A 94 -14.83 -1.04 -28.04
C PRO A 94 -16.19 -1.77 -27.92
N ASP A 95 -16.17 -3.11 -27.83
CA ASP A 95 -17.36 -3.94 -27.69
C ASP A 95 -17.64 -4.32 -26.22
N GLY A 96 -16.72 -3.98 -25.30
CA GLY A 96 -16.84 -4.21 -23.88
C GLY A 96 -17.83 -3.25 -23.18
N ARG A 97 -18.55 -3.74 -22.16
CA ARG A 97 -19.33 -2.86 -21.27
C ARG A 97 -18.48 -2.47 -20.07
N ASN A 98 -17.96 -1.25 -20.12
CA ASN A 98 -17.09 -0.69 -19.09
C ASN A 98 -17.90 0.18 -18.13
N SER A 99 -17.49 0.21 -16.86
CA SER A 99 -18.12 1.02 -15.83
C SER A 99 -17.11 1.61 -14.86
N VAL A 100 -17.40 2.82 -14.38
CA VAL A 100 -16.77 3.40 -13.20
C VAL A 100 -17.87 3.64 -12.17
N GLN A 101 -17.75 3.00 -11.02
CA GLN A 101 -18.74 3.07 -9.95
C GLN A 101 -18.12 3.74 -8.73
N VAL A 102 -18.87 4.64 -8.10
CA VAL A 102 -18.44 5.33 -6.88
C VAL A 102 -19.50 5.14 -5.80
N GLU A 103 -19.10 4.57 -4.66
CA GLU A 103 -19.91 4.52 -3.44
C GLU A 103 -19.31 5.49 -2.41
N ILE A 104 -20.17 6.22 -1.72
CA ILE A 104 -19.80 7.18 -0.67
C ILE A 104 -20.69 6.91 0.53
N THR A 105 -20.09 6.40 1.61
CA THR A 105 -20.82 5.96 2.80
C THR A 105 -20.31 6.72 4.02
N PRO A 106 -21.16 7.48 4.73
CA PRO A 106 -20.78 8.14 5.97
C PRO A 106 -20.29 7.12 7.01
N ASP A 107 -19.15 7.39 7.64
CA ASP A 107 -18.56 6.48 8.63
C ASP A 107 -17.59 7.23 9.56
N THR A 108 -16.98 6.49 10.49
CA THR A 108 -15.95 6.98 11.42
C THR A 108 -14.69 6.12 11.31
N LEU A 109 -13.54 6.77 11.13
CA LEU A 109 -12.23 6.12 11.19
C LEU A 109 -11.48 6.58 12.45
N ALA A 110 -11.30 5.67 13.40
CA ALA A 110 -10.81 5.98 14.74
C ALA A 110 -11.65 7.07 15.44
N THR A 111 -11.19 8.32 15.45
CA THR A 111 -11.91 9.47 16.03
C THR A 111 -12.43 10.46 15.00
N ASP A 112 -12.08 10.27 13.73
CA ASP A 112 -12.44 11.15 12.63
C ASP A 112 -13.79 10.74 12.03
N VAL A 113 -14.74 11.66 11.96
CA VAL A 113 -15.98 11.49 11.19
C VAL A 113 -15.72 11.85 9.73
N GLY A 114 -16.33 11.12 8.81
CA GLY A 114 -16.07 11.28 7.39
C GLY A 114 -16.88 10.33 6.52
N TRP A 115 -16.28 9.93 5.40
CA TRP A 115 -16.87 8.99 4.47
C TRP A 115 -15.84 7.96 4.02
N PHE A 116 -16.20 6.68 4.06
CA PHE A 116 -15.54 5.69 3.22
C PHE A 116 -16.03 5.85 1.80
N THR A 117 -15.08 5.95 0.88
CA THR A 117 -15.36 6.04 -0.54
C THR A 117 -14.73 4.88 -1.25
N ARG A 118 -15.51 4.24 -2.12
CA ARG A 118 -15.06 3.13 -2.95
C ARG A 118 -15.20 3.53 -4.40
N VAL A 119 -14.15 3.28 -5.17
CA VAL A 119 -14.16 3.47 -6.62
C VAL A 119 -13.85 2.13 -7.25
N TRP A 120 -14.74 1.65 -8.11
CA TRP A 120 -14.51 0.46 -8.93
C TRP A 120 -14.42 0.80 -10.40
N LEU A 121 -13.48 0.15 -11.06
CA LEU A 121 -13.34 0.00 -12.50
C LEU A 121 -13.84 -1.40 -12.84
N GLY A 122 -14.86 -1.49 -13.66
CA GLY A 122 -15.47 -2.77 -14.02
C GLY A 122 -15.51 -2.96 -15.52
N LYS A 123 -15.22 -4.18 -15.95
CA LYS A 123 -15.41 -4.68 -17.32
C LYS A 123 -16.44 -5.82 -17.28
N SER A 124 -17.35 -5.81 -18.25
CA SER A 124 -18.25 -6.93 -18.48
C SER A 124 -18.33 -7.25 -19.97
N GLN A 125 -17.81 -8.42 -20.35
CA GLN A 125 -17.87 -8.93 -21.71
C GLN A 125 -18.04 -10.45 -21.70
N GLN A 126 -19.11 -10.95 -22.32
CA GLN A 126 -19.40 -12.39 -22.41
C GLN A 126 -19.27 -13.10 -21.05
N GLU A 127 -18.24 -13.93 -20.87
CA GLU A 127 -17.93 -14.69 -19.65
C GLU A 127 -16.93 -13.96 -18.72
N GLU A 128 -16.27 -12.90 -19.19
CA GLU A 128 -15.34 -12.08 -18.41
C GLU A 128 -16.11 -10.99 -17.67
N LYS A 129 -16.12 -11.07 -16.34
CA LYS A 129 -16.68 -10.05 -15.47
C LYS A 129 -15.78 -9.86 -14.26
N TRP A 130 -15.08 -8.74 -14.24
CA TRP A 130 -14.27 -8.33 -13.11
C TRP A 130 -14.57 -6.90 -12.70
N SER A 131 -14.23 -6.59 -11.45
CA SER A 131 -14.37 -5.25 -10.89
C SER A 131 -13.25 -5.04 -9.88
N TRP A 132 -12.32 -4.14 -10.19
CA TRP A 132 -11.16 -3.81 -9.36
C TRP A 132 -11.16 -2.32 -9.02
N GLY A 133 -10.55 -1.93 -7.91
CA GLY A 133 -10.73 -0.59 -7.40
C GLY A 133 -9.94 -0.27 -6.14
N ILE A 134 -10.26 0.88 -5.54
CA ILE A 134 -9.72 1.31 -4.26
C ILE A 134 -10.82 1.77 -3.32
N GLU A 135 -10.57 1.60 -2.02
CA GLU A 135 -11.29 2.22 -0.92
C GLU A 135 -10.37 3.20 -0.21
N PHE A 136 -10.89 4.34 0.23
CA PHE A 136 -10.19 5.28 1.13
C PHE A 136 -11.18 6.15 1.90
N PHE A 137 -10.71 6.73 3.00
CA PHE A 137 -11.48 7.57 3.91
C PHE A 137 -11.20 9.05 3.67
N ILE A 138 -12.27 9.85 3.55
CA ILE A 138 -12.23 11.31 3.47
C ILE A 138 -12.77 11.88 4.77
N ARG A 139 -11.97 12.70 5.45
CA ARG A 139 -12.35 13.34 6.72
C ARG A 139 -13.32 14.50 6.50
N ALA A 140 -14.33 14.63 7.35
CA ALA A 140 -15.44 15.56 7.17
C ALA A 140 -15.10 17.04 7.37
N HIS A 141 -14.12 17.38 8.20
CA HIS A 141 -13.91 18.79 8.58
C HIS A 141 -12.98 19.55 7.64
N ASP A 142 -12.06 18.86 6.97
CA ASP A 142 -11.01 19.43 6.10
C ASP A 142 -10.96 18.78 4.71
N GLY A 143 -11.74 17.72 4.48
CA GLY A 143 -11.72 16.97 3.22
C GLY A 143 -10.42 16.19 3.00
N LEU A 144 -9.59 16.01 4.03
CA LEU A 144 -8.34 15.30 3.92
C LEU A 144 -8.59 13.81 3.65
N VAL A 145 -7.92 13.26 2.64
CA VAL A 145 -7.86 11.81 2.42
C VAL A 145 -6.81 11.23 3.36
N ILE A 146 -7.21 10.24 4.16
CA ILE A 146 -6.33 9.63 5.16
C ILE A 146 -5.42 8.61 4.50
N PRO A 147 -4.08 8.82 4.42
CA PRO A 147 -3.22 7.95 3.62
C PRO A 147 -3.11 6.52 4.14
N THR A 148 -3.41 6.25 5.41
CA THR A 148 -3.40 4.89 5.97
C THR A 148 -4.74 4.16 5.82
N SER A 149 -5.73 4.79 5.19
CA SER A 149 -7.06 4.20 4.98
C SER A 149 -7.22 3.52 3.63
N TYR A 150 -6.22 3.61 2.75
CA TYR A 150 -6.29 2.99 1.43
C TYR A 150 -6.37 1.47 1.54
N ARG A 151 -7.27 0.88 0.74
CA ARG A 151 -7.33 -0.56 0.50
C ARG A 151 -7.54 -0.80 -0.98
N CYS A 152 -6.96 -1.86 -1.51
CA CYS A 152 -7.28 -2.33 -2.85
C CYS A 152 -8.45 -3.31 -2.72
N ILE A 153 -9.47 -3.10 -3.55
CA ILE A 153 -10.72 -3.85 -3.50
C ILE A 153 -11.03 -4.43 -4.86
N GLY A 154 -11.79 -5.51 -4.89
CA GLY A 154 -12.23 -6.11 -6.13
C GLY A 154 -12.07 -7.62 -6.16
N ALA A 155 -12.57 -8.19 -7.25
CA ALA A 155 -12.43 -9.59 -7.58
C ALA A 155 -12.62 -9.74 -9.11
N GLY A 156 -11.99 -10.76 -9.66
CA GLY A 156 -12.03 -11.14 -11.07
C GLY A 156 -11.51 -12.55 -11.23
#